data_AF-A0A8E7P3N3-F1
#
_entry.id   AF-A0A8E7P3N3-F1
#
_cell.length_a   1.000
_cell.length_b   1.000
_cell.length_c   1.000
_cell.angle_alpha   90.00
_cell.angle_beta   90.00
_cell.angle_gamma   90.00
#
_symmetry.space_group_name_H-M   'P 1'
#
loop_
_entity.id
_entity.type
_entity.pdbx_description
1 polymer ?
#
loop_
_entity_poly.entity_id
_entity_poly.type
_entity_poly.pdbx_seq_one_letter_code
_entity_poly.pdbx_strand_id
1 'polypeptide(L)'
;MATENIDAIAQEVSDYPRVIHKNQFVNCLQAVCSEWLQLLLVVEHIKLNAQANKTLDDVVAVAKEVLAHPQIRESYGHNPSDYAVRNDTAWNPQVDEKIRALNAATTLFDTLDQGGKINAYFAAVHKVDFSIFVRNAAENPFLTIATEAIPAILDVRNFSWNNLNAWRLGYPHQLIVRSIIFNDDLLNAIDALLTFVENDVLFDTLRMKTIQAYVQRKTMQEGTFYHLGCHFLANRADIVAEVNHQILLATAQQCLILARAIPVSIGLPAVILDHQFRMQVSQPENIKTNIGRDWEPEKERKVVTIQMDVEDFTYAINNDASGEFFRQLNEMLFASIRPEVKNSYGKYSDIDLPSWLYQAIWKYKGWVEQSSHILLLGNKEDYLAARIILRGVKFSNWDWYHRTPGKVSIEKKLAQYKTKGESESTIKQSYEKVRGYAKNKITGLVINQLEERQNMRNMMAEGLQAPLNHRVIEKCLRFRNVLARYFPRDIFHQHGLRWCLEGAGKLGERLNSSDASDVLLRHHLYDCFALDDHTRSTLSAGDEPLEIVDIRELRSLLKQPLLS
;
A
#
# COMPACT_ATOMS: atom_id res chain seq x y z
N MET A 1 -10.71 46.82 5.20
CA MET A 1 -9.88 46.96 6.41
C MET A 1 -10.15 45.81 7.38
N ALA A 2 -9.81 44.56 7.04
CA ALA A 2 -10.04 43.40 7.93
C ALA A 2 -9.04 42.23 7.74
N THR A 3 -8.24 42.21 6.68
CA THR A 3 -7.23 41.17 6.41
C THR A 3 -5.98 41.29 7.28
N GLU A 4 -5.51 42.52 7.58
CA GLU A 4 -4.29 42.75 8.35
C GLU A 4 -4.34 42.23 9.81
N ASN A 5 -5.53 42.00 10.37
CA ASN A 5 -5.67 41.43 11.72
C ASN A 5 -5.66 39.88 11.71
N ILE A 6 -6.11 39.24 10.61
CA ILE A 6 -6.22 37.78 10.55
C ILE A 6 -4.83 37.13 10.52
N ASP A 7 -3.90 37.69 9.75
CA ASP A 7 -2.55 37.14 9.62
C ASP A 7 -1.76 37.25 10.94
N ALA A 8 -1.91 38.36 11.66
CA ALA A 8 -1.28 38.55 12.97
C ALA A 8 -1.82 37.57 14.02
N ILE A 9 -3.15 37.39 14.07
CA ILE A 9 -3.79 36.42 14.97
C ILE A 9 -3.40 34.97 14.58
N ALA A 10 -3.36 34.66 13.29
CA ALA A 10 -2.95 33.33 12.83
C ALA A 10 -1.49 33.04 13.20
N GLN A 11 -0.60 34.03 13.12
CA GLN A 11 0.77 33.91 13.57
C GLN A 11 0.85 33.65 15.08
N GLU A 12 0.08 34.39 15.88
CA GLU A 12 0.02 34.19 17.34
C GLU A 12 -0.50 32.79 17.72
N VAL A 13 -1.54 32.30 17.04
CA VAL A 13 -2.04 30.94 17.20
C VAL A 13 -0.98 29.92 16.77
N SER A 14 -0.30 30.15 15.64
CA SER A 14 0.76 29.28 15.15
C SER A 14 1.90 29.16 16.15
N ASP A 15 2.34 30.26 16.76
CA ASP A 15 3.47 30.29 17.69
C ASP A 15 3.14 29.69 19.06
N TYR A 16 1.87 29.41 19.33
CA TYR A 16 1.44 28.83 20.59
C TYR A 16 2.04 27.42 20.79
N PRO A 17 2.71 27.12 21.93
CA PRO A 17 3.47 25.88 22.10
C PRO A 17 2.65 24.59 22.02
N ARG A 18 1.34 24.66 22.29
CA ARG A 18 0.45 23.48 22.24
C ARG A 18 -0.18 23.25 20.86
N VAL A 19 0.11 24.09 19.88
CA VAL A 19 -0.27 23.86 18.48
C VAL A 19 0.74 22.91 17.82
N ILE A 20 0.31 22.09 16.88
CA ILE A 20 1.18 21.11 16.20
C ILE A 20 2.21 21.83 15.33
N HIS A 21 3.49 21.63 15.64
CA HIS A 21 4.61 22.21 14.88
C HIS A 21 5.33 21.24 13.94
N LYS A 22 4.96 19.96 13.96
CA LYS A 22 5.62 18.92 13.16
C LYS A 22 4.58 18.05 12.46
N ASN A 23 4.88 17.69 11.22
CA ASN A 23 4.06 16.75 10.46
C ASN A 23 4.01 15.38 11.16
N GLN A 24 2.81 15.00 11.60
CA GLN A 24 2.57 13.76 12.35
C GLN A 24 2.55 12.49 11.48
N PHE A 25 2.64 12.64 10.16
CA PHE A 25 2.54 11.56 9.18
C PHE A 25 3.83 11.33 8.37
N VAL A 26 4.95 11.94 8.77
CA VAL A 26 6.26 11.79 8.10
C VAL A 26 6.64 10.32 7.92
N ASN A 27 6.60 9.53 8.98
CA ASN A 27 6.94 8.10 8.91
C ASN A 27 5.96 7.33 8.01
N CYS A 28 4.67 7.66 8.03
CA CYS A 28 3.69 7.04 7.12
C CYS A 28 4.03 7.30 5.65
N LEU A 29 4.35 8.55 5.32
CA LEU A 29 4.74 8.94 3.98
C LEU A 29 6.07 8.29 3.55
N GLN A 30 7.05 8.19 4.46
CA GLN A 30 8.31 7.48 4.20
C GLN A 30 8.09 5.97 3.99
N ALA A 31 7.16 5.36 4.71
CA ALA A 31 6.77 3.96 4.50
C ALA A 31 6.10 3.77 3.13
N VAL A 32 5.20 4.68 2.74
CA VAL A 32 4.60 4.69 1.39
C VAL A 32 5.66 4.78 0.31
N CYS A 33 6.59 5.73 0.43
CA CYS A 33 7.73 5.85 -0.50
C CYS A 33 8.59 4.59 -0.51
N SER A 34 8.82 3.97 0.65
CA SER A 34 9.64 2.76 0.77
C SER A 34 9.09 1.64 -0.12
N GLU A 35 7.79 1.40 -0.15
CA GLU A 35 7.18 0.36 -1.00
C GLU A 35 7.41 0.60 -2.50
N TRP A 36 7.26 1.85 -2.94
CA TRP A 36 7.42 2.21 -4.35
C TRP A 36 8.89 2.22 -4.78
N LEU A 37 9.79 2.70 -3.92
CA LEU A 37 11.23 2.60 -4.14
C LEU A 37 11.69 1.14 -4.14
N GLN A 38 11.10 0.29 -3.29
CA GLN A 38 11.34 -1.14 -3.30
C GLN A 38 10.92 -1.79 -4.61
N LEU A 39 9.73 -1.47 -5.16
CA LEU A 39 9.33 -1.91 -6.50
C LEU A 39 10.38 -1.54 -7.55
N LEU A 40 10.89 -0.30 -7.54
CA LEU A 40 11.94 0.12 -8.46
C LEU A 40 13.23 -0.68 -8.27
N LEU A 41 13.63 -1.01 -7.04
CA LEU A 41 14.77 -1.89 -6.78
C LEU A 41 14.55 -3.33 -7.26
N VAL A 42 13.32 -3.85 -7.20
CA VAL A 42 12.96 -5.15 -7.78
C VAL A 42 13.06 -5.12 -9.31
N VAL A 43 12.65 -4.02 -9.95
CA VAL A 43 12.87 -3.83 -11.39
C VAL A 43 14.37 -3.87 -11.72
N GLU A 44 15.21 -3.21 -10.92
CA GLU A 44 16.66 -3.26 -11.11
C GLU A 44 17.23 -4.67 -10.88
N HIS A 45 16.68 -5.43 -9.93
CA HIS A 45 17.02 -6.84 -9.73
C HIS A 45 16.72 -7.69 -10.98
N ILE A 46 15.55 -7.50 -11.59
CA ILE A 46 15.15 -8.18 -12.83
C ILE A 46 16.11 -7.82 -13.98
N LYS A 47 16.41 -6.52 -14.15
CA LYS A 47 17.31 -6.02 -15.22
C LYS A 47 18.72 -6.63 -15.13
N LEU A 48 19.18 -6.99 -13.94
CA LEU A 48 20.50 -7.56 -13.71
C LEU A 48 20.64 -9.01 -14.20
N ASN A 49 19.53 -9.74 -14.31
CA ASN A 49 19.51 -11.10 -14.83
C ASN A 49 19.26 -11.09 -16.35
N ALA A 50 20.15 -11.70 -17.14
CA ALA A 50 20.06 -11.65 -18.60
C ALA A 50 18.76 -12.27 -19.15
N GLN A 51 18.33 -13.40 -18.59
CA GLN A 51 17.10 -14.08 -19.00
C GLN A 51 15.88 -13.27 -18.60
N ALA A 52 15.83 -12.80 -17.34
CA ALA A 52 14.72 -12.02 -16.83
C ALA A 52 14.59 -10.67 -17.57
N ASN A 53 15.70 -10.00 -17.86
CA ASN A 53 15.72 -8.74 -18.60
C ASN A 53 15.22 -8.92 -20.05
N LYS A 54 15.53 -10.07 -20.69
CA LYS A 54 14.96 -10.39 -22.01
C LYS A 54 13.45 -10.60 -21.93
N THR A 55 12.99 -11.36 -20.95
CA THR A 55 11.54 -11.54 -20.72
C THR A 55 10.86 -10.21 -20.40
N LEU A 56 11.52 -9.33 -19.65
CA LEU A 56 11.04 -7.98 -19.37
C LEU A 56 10.94 -7.13 -20.65
N ASP A 57 11.96 -7.17 -21.51
CA ASP A 57 11.95 -6.50 -22.82
C ASP A 57 10.74 -6.94 -23.66
N ASP A 58 10.47 -8.26 -23.72
CA ASP A 58 9.35 -8.82 -24.48
C ASP A 58 7.99 -8.32 -23.95
N VAL A 59 7.77 -8.39 -22.62
CA VAL A 59 6.50 -7.98 -22.00
C VAL A 59 6.29 -6.46 -22.10
N VAL A 60 7.35 -5.66 -21.91
CA VAL A 60 7.28 -4.19 -22.06
C VAL A 60 6.98 -3.81 -23.51
N ALA A 61 7.51 -4.55 -24.49
CA ALA A 61 7.24 -4.29 -25.90
C ALA A 61 5.76 -4.54 -26.25
N VAL A 62 5.17 -5.62 -25.77
CA VAL A 62 3.72 -5.88 -25.91
C VAL A 62 2.91 -4.75 -25.27
N ALA A 63 3.24 -4.34 -24.05
CA ALA A 63 2.54 -3.28 -23.35
C ALA A 63 2.59 -1.93 -24.09
N LYS A 64 3.70 -1.61 -24.74
CA LYS A 64 3.82 -0.40 -25.60
C LYS A 64 2.91 -0.48 -26.83
N GLU A 65 2.75 -1.66 -27.43
CA GLU A 65 1.82 -1.83 -28.56
C GLU A 65 0.35 -1.73 -28.13
N VAL A 66 0.01 -2.29 -26.96
CA VAL A 66 -1.32 -2.11 -26.37
C VAL A 66 -1.62 -0.62 -26.16
N LEU A 67 -0.67 0.14 -25.61
CA LEU A 67 -0.81 1.58 -25.42
C LEU A 67 -0.94 2.36 -26.73
N ALA A 68 -0.29 1.90 -27.80
CA ALA A 68 -0.33 2.55 -29.11
C ALA A 68 -1.57 2.15 -29.94
N HIS A 69 -2.27 1.07 -29.59
CA HIS A 69 -3.35 0.51 -30.40
C HIS A 69 -4.59 1.43 -30.43
N PRO A 70 -5.02 1.93 -31.60
CA PRO A 70 -6.09 2.93 -31.71
C PRO A 70 -7.42 2.50 -31.06
N GLN A 71 -7.90 1.29 -31.38
CA GLN A 71 -9.16 0.75 -30.85
C GLN A 71 -9.15 0.60 -29.31
N ILE A 72 -7.99 0.28 -28.74
CA ILE A 72 -7.84 0.11 -27.28
C ILE A 72 -7.90 1.47 -26.61
N ARG A 73 -7.20 2.47 -27.18
CA ARG A 73 -7.22 3.84 -26.67
C ARG A 73 -8.62 4.44 -26.68
N GLU A 74 -9.38 4.25 -27.75
CA GLU A 74 -10.75 4.75 -27.87
C GLU A 74 -11.68 4.12 -26.82
N SER A 75 -11.58 2.81 -26.60
CA SER A 75 -12.49 2.08 -25.70
C SER A 75 -12.15 2.25 -24.22
N TYR A 76 -10.87 2.27 -23.85
CA TYR A 76 -10.41 2.37 -22.45
C TYR A 76 -10.05 3.79 -22.02
N GLY A 77 -9.81 4.72 -22.96
CA GLY A 77 -9.43 6.09 -22.66
C GLY A 77 -10.61 6.92 -22.11
N HIS A 78 -11.79 6.74 -22.69
CA HIS A 78 -12.95 7.61 -22.46
C HIS A 78 -13.88 7.20 -21.31
N ASN A 79 -13.64 6.09 -20.59
CA ASN A 79 -14.49 5.69 -19.45
C ASN A 79 -13.88 6.12 -18.10
N PRO A 80 -14.31 7.26 -17.51
CA PRO A 80 -13.82 7.72 -16.21
C PRO A 80 -14.44 6.98 -15.02
N SER A 81 -15.55 6.25 -15.21
CA SER A 81 -16.34 5.69 -14.10
C SER A 81 -15.63 4.57 -13.33
N ASP A 82 -14.62 3.92 -13.94
CA ASP A 82 -13.85 2.84 -13.32
C ASP A 82 -12.72 3.33 -12.38
N TYR A 83 -12.43 4.64 -12.35
CA TYR A 83 -11.25 5.19 -11.65
C TYR A 83 -11.61 6.18 -10.53
N ALA A 84 -12.90 6.41 -10.29
CA ALA A 84 -13.39 7.33 -9.28
C ALA A 84 -14.36 6.63 -8.33
N VAL A 85 -14.04 6.55 -7.02
CA VAL A 85 -14.98 6.04 -6.00
C VAL A 85 -16.25 6.90 -5.97
N ARG A 86 -16.12 8.19 -6.31
CA ARG A 86 -17.14 9.24 -6.46
C ARG A 86 -16.60 10.38 -7.33
N ASN A 87 -17.44 11.32 -7.74
CA ASN A 87 -17.07 12.60 -8.41
C ASN A 87 -16.15 13.53 -7.58
N ASP A 88 -15.63 13.07 -6.45
CA ASP A 88 -14.84 13.89 -5.54
C ASP A 88 -13.36 13.88 -5.94
N THR A 89 -13.01 14.80 -6.83
CA THR A 89 -11.64 14.95 -7.37
C THR A 89 -10.68 15.62 -6.41
N ALA A 90 -11.15 16.20 -5.29
CA ALA A 90 -10.34 17.00 -4.39
C ALA A 90 -9.25 16.18 -3.66
N TRP A 91 -9.49 14.88 -3.46
CA TRP A 91 -8.55 13.95 -2.81
C TRP A 91 -8.42 12.61 -3.57
N ASN A 92 -8.93 12.54 -4.80
CA ASN A 92 -8.87 11.36 -5.65
C ASN A 92 -8.41 11.72 -7.08
N PRO A 93 -7.09 11.86 -7.31
CA PRO A 93 -6.57 12.22 -8.62
C PRO A 93 -6.96 11.18 -9.67
N GLN A 94 -7.33 11.64 -10.86
CA GLN A 94 -7.77 10.79 -11.96
C GLN A 94 -6.57 10.32 -12.79
N VAL A 95 -6.66 9.09 -13.28
CA VAL A 95 -5.66 8.54 -14.21
C VAL A 95 -5.75 9.27 -15.54
N ASP A 96 -4.61 9.71 -16.08
CA ASP A 96 -4.52 10.26 -17.43
C ASP A 96 -5.06 9.23 -18.43
N GLU A 97 -5.99 9.67 -19.26
CA GLU A 97 -6.62 8.90 -20.33
C GLU A 97 -5.61 8.10 -21.18
N LYS A 98 -4.45 8.68 -21.49
CA LYS A 98 -3.39 8.05 -22.28
C LYS A 98 -2.78 6.82 -21.61
N ILE A 99 -2.86 6.75 -20.28
CA ILE A 99 -2.26 5.69 -19.46
C ILE A 99 -3.28 4.57 -19.17
N ARG A 100 -4.59 4.89 -19.24
CA ARG A 100 -5.69 3.92 -18.97
C ARG A 100 -5.74 2.78 -19.98
N ALA A 101 -5.33 3.01 -21.23
CA ALA A 101 -5.35 2.01 -22.29
C ALA A 101 -4.62 0.70 -21.90
N LEU A 102 -3.59 0.77 -21.05
CA LEU A 102 -2.87 -0.43 -20.59
C LEU A 102 -3.71 -1.33 -19.67
N ASN A 103 -4.85 -0.86 -19.15
CA ASN A 103 -5.77 -1.70 -18.38
C ASN A 103 -6.43 -2.80 -19.24
N ALA A 104 -6.43 -2.65 -20.57
CA ALA A 104 -6.82 -3.72 -21.49
C ALA A 104 -5.92 -4.98 -21.37
N ALA A 105 -4.68 -4.82 -20.91
CA ALA A 105 -3.75 -5.92 -20.72
C ALA A 105 -3.84 -6.58 -19.34
N THR A 106 -4.80 -6.21 -18.48
CA THR A 106 -4.90 -6.75 -17.10
C THR A 106 -5.02 -8.27 -17.10
N THR A 107 -5.91 -8.86 -17.91
CA THR A 107 -6.08 -10.32 -18.01
C THR A 107 -4.81 -11.02 -18.50
N LEU A 108 -4.05 -10.38 -19.40
CA LEU A 108 -2.76 -10.89 -19.85
C LEU A 108 -1.75 -10.92 -18.68
N PHE A 109 -1.61 -9.81 -17.96
CA PHE A 109 -0.71 -9.75 -16.81
C PHE A 109 -1.10 -10.73 -15.70
N ASP A 110 -2.40 -10.88 -15.41
CA ASP A 110 -2.89 -11.86 -14.45
C ASP A 110 -2.61 -13.30 -14.87
N THR A 111 -2.70 -13.58 -16.17
CA THR A 111 -2.32 -14.89 -16.72
C THR A 111 -0.82 -15.15 -16.54
N LEU A 112 0.04 -14.16 -16.83
CA LEU A 112 1.49 -14.26 -16.62
C LEU A 112 1.84 -14.42 -15.14
N ASP A 113 1.17 -13.67 -14.27
CA ASP A 113 1.27 -13.78 -12.82
C ASP A 113 0.96 -15.20 -12.33
N GLN A 114 0.03 -15.89 -13.02
CA GLN A 114 -0.35 -17.27 -12.73
C GLN A 114 0.60 -18.32 -13.32
N GLY A 115 1.57 -17.90 -14.14
CA GLY A 115 2.39 -18.81 -14.95
C GLY A 115 1.61 -19.47 -16.09
N GLY A 116 0.45 -18.91 -16.45
CA GLY A 116 -0.42 -19.38 -17.51
C GLY A 116 0.14 -19.08 -18.90
N LYS A 117 -0.35 -19.83 -19.89
CA LYS A 117 -0.08 -19.64 -21.32
C LYS A 117 -1.36 -19.22 -22.05
N ILE A 118 -1.31 -19.18 -23.38
CA ILE A 118 -2.42 -18.77 -24.25
C ILE A 118 -3.78 -19.40 -23.90
N ASN A 119 -3.85 -20.71 -23.64
CA ASN A 119 -5.12 -21.36 -23.30
C ASN A 119 -5.68 -20.87 -21.95
N ALA A 120 -4.82 -20.57 -20.99
CA ALA A 120 -5.23 -20.02 -19.69
C ALA A 120 -5.72 -18.57 -19.86
N TYR A 121 -5.10 -17.80 -20.75
CA TYR A 121 -5.55 -16.45 -21.10
C TYR A 121 -6.98 -16.46 -21.64
N PHE A 122 -7.27 -17.25 -22.69
CA PHE A 122 -8.62 -17.33 -23.24
C PHE A 122 -9.63 -17.85 -22.22
N ALA A 123 -9.26 -18.85 -21.41
CA ALA A 123 -10.12 -19.33 -20.33
C ALA A 123 -10.39 -18.26 -19.27
N ALA A 124 -9.44 -17.36 -18.98
CA ALA A 124 -9.63 -16.24 -18.08
C ALA A 124 -10.55 -15.17 -18.70
N VAL A 125 -10.33 -14.82 -19.97
CA VAL A 125 -11.18 -13.86 -20.70
C VAL A 125 -12.65 -14.30 -20.70
N HIS A 126 -12.93 -15.59 -20.94
CA HIS A 126 -14.30 -16.13 -20.91
C HIS A 126 -14.98 -16.10 -19.53
N LYS A 127 -14.21 -15.94 -18.45
CA LYS A 127 -14.73 -15.82 -17.08
C LYS A 127 -14.99 -14.37 -16.67
N VAL A 128 -14.48 -13.40 -17.42
CA VAL A 128 -14.72 -11.98 -17.14
C VAL A 128 -16.14 -11.64 -17.59
N ASP A 129 -16.95 -11.14 -16.67
CA ASP A 129 -18.27 -10.63 -16.99
C ASP A 129 -18.17 -9.23 -17.62
N PHE A 130 -18.12 -9.20 -18.95
CA PHE A 130 -18.07 -7.96 -19.70
C PHE A 130 -19.43 -7.23 -19.77
N SER A 131 -20.53 -7.87 -19.34
CA SER A 131 -21.87 -7.26 -19.37
C SER A 131 -22.03 -6.08 -18.41
N ILE A 132 -21.14 -6.00 -17.41
CA ILE A 132 -21.01 -4.87 -16.49
C ILE A 132 -20.70 -3.56 -17.25
N PHE A 133 -20.02 -3.65 -18.40
CA PHE A 133 -19.57 -2.49 -19.17
C PHE A 133 -20.53 -2.09 -20.30
N VAL A 134 -21.27 -3.04 -20.90
CA VAL A 134 -22.25 -2.78 -21.97
C VAL A 134 -23.39 -3.82 -21.91
N ARG A 135 -24.65 -3.38 -22.05
CA ARG A 135 -25.86 -4.24 -21.94
C ARG A 135 -26.00 -5.33 -23.02
N ASN A 136 -25.24 -5.26 -24.12
CA ASN A 136 -25.29 -6.21 -25.23
C ASN A 136 -23.92 -6.89 -25.43
N ALA A 137 -23.87 -8.22 -25.33
CA ALA A 137 -22.63 -8.99 -25.38
C ALA A 137 -22.00 -9.09 -26.79
N ALA A 138 -22.81 -9.02 -27.85
CA ALA A 138 -22.36 -9.17 -29.24
C ALA A 138 -21.64 -7.94 -29.81
N GLU A 139 -21.77 -6.77 -29.16
CA GLU A 139 -21.16 -5.50 -29.57
C GLU A 139 -20.18 -4.97 -28.50
N ASN A 140 -19.71 -5.83 -27.60
CA ASN A 140 -18.90 -5.38 -26.47
C ASN A 140 -17.45 -5.12 -26.90
N PRO A 141 -17.02 -3.83 -26.98
CA PRO A 141 -15.68 -3.50 -27.48
C PRO A 141 -14.57 -4.04 -26.56
N PHE A 142 -14.85 -4.23 -25.27
CA PHE A 142 -13.89 -4.77 -24.31
C PHE A 142 -13.63 -6.26 -24.54
N LEU A 143 -14.68 -7.02 -24.87
CA LEU A 143 -14.54 -8.43 -25.24
C LEU A 143 -13.76 -8.56 -26.54
N THR A 144 -14.11 -7.80 -27.59
CA THR A 144 -13.38 -7.77 -28.86
C THR A 144 -11.91 -7.43 -28.66
N ILE A 145 -11.60 -6.44 -27.82
CA ILE A 145 -10.20 -6.12 -27.49
C ILE A 145 -9.49 -7.32 -26.85
N ALA A 146 -10.12 -7.97 -25.87
CA ALA A 146 -9.53 -9.09 -25.16
C ALA A 146 -9.39 -10.35 -26.04
N THR A 147 -10.31 -10.62 -26.95
CA THR A 147 -10.32 -11.85 -27.78
C THR A 147 -9.66 -11.68 -29.14
N GLU A 148 -9.51 -10.47 -29.65
CA GLU A 148 -8.98 -10.21 -31.00
C GLU A 148 -7.78 -9.27 -30.98
N ALA A 149 -7.92 -8.06 -30.45
CA ALA A 149 -6.84 -7.05 -30.54
C ALA A 149 -5.59 -7.45 -29.74
N ILE A 150 -5.75 -7.89 -28.50
CA ILE A 150 -4.61 -8.35 -27.68
C ILE A 150 -3.96 -9.60 -28.29
N PRO A 151 -4.68 -10.68 -28.68
CA PRO A 151 -4.08 -11.80 -29.39
C PRO A 151 -3.35 -11.41 -30.67
N ALA A 152 -3.90 -10.51 -31.49
CA ALA A 152 -3.24 -10.04 -32.71
C ALA A 152 -1.89 -9.35 -32.40
N ILE A 153 -1.81 -8.54 -31.35
CA ILE A 153 -0.57 -7.94 -30.87
C ILE A 153 0.44 -9.04 -30.46
N LEU A 154 -0.02 -10.05 -29.70
CA LEU A 154 0.82 -11.16 -29.26
C LEU A 154 1.36 -11.99 -30.44
N ASP A 155 0.53 -12.22 -31.46
CA ASP A 155 0.89 -12.98 -32.65
C ASP A 155 1.94 -12.24 -33.50
N VAL A 156 1.74 -10.95 -33.76
CA VAL A 156 2.71 -10.10 -34.48
C VAL A 156 4.07 -10.10 -33.77
N ARG A 157 4.05 -10.14 -32.44
CA ARG A 157 5.26 -10.18 -31.60
C ARG A 157 5.86 -11.57 -31.45
N ASN A 158 5.20 -12.63 -31.92
CA ASN A 158 5.55 -14.01 -31.62
C ASN A 158 5.81 -14.20 -30.10
N PHE A 159 4.86 -13.75 -29.28
CA PHE A 159 5.03 -13.67 -27.84
C PHE A 159 5.25 -15.04 -27.20
N SER A 160 6.37 -15.20 -26.49
CA SER A 160 6.84 -16.50 -26.00
C SER A 160 6.10 -17.04 -24.76
N TRP A 161 5.22 -16.24 -24.13
CA TRP A 161 4.58 -16.55 -22.84
C TRP A 161 5.55 -16.82 -21.68
N ASN A 162 6.83 -16.46 -21.85
CA ASN A 162 7.77 -16.39 -20.74
C ASN A 162 7.32 -15.30 -19.75
N ASN A 163 7.55 -15.53 -18.47
CA ASN A 163 7.11 -14.63 -17.40
C ASN A 163 8.25 -14.38 -16.40
N LEU A 164 8.02 -13.41 -15.52
CA LEU A 164 8.99 -12.91 -14.54
C LEU A 164 8.82 -13.55 -13.16
N ASN A 165 8.02 -14.62 -13.01
CA ASN A 165 7.67 -15.16 -11.69
C ASN A 165 8.90 -15.49 -10.83
N ALA A 166 9.97 -16.02 -11.43
CA ALA A 166 11.21 -16.37 -10.73
C ALA A 166 12.03 -15.15 -10.25
N TRP A 167 11.77 -13.93 -10.73
CA TRP A 167 12.60 -12.76 -10.42
C TRP A 167 11.82 -11.58 -9.84
N ARG A 168 10.48 -11.61 -9.92
CA ARG A 168 9.62 -10.48 -9.53
C ARG A 168 9.34 -10.37 -8.05
N LEU A 169 9.85 -11.29 -7.22
CA LEU A 169 9.67 -11.30 -5.77
C LEU A 169 8.20 -11.07 -5.33
N GLY A 170 7.25 -11.64 -6.09
CA GLY A 170 5.82 -11.51 -5.82
C GLY A 170 5.11 -10.26 -6.35
N TYR A 171 5.84 -9.30 -6.92
CA TYR A 171 5.26 -8.09 -7.49
C TYR A 171 4.52 -8.40 -8.79
N PRO A 172 3.27 -7.94 -9.00
CA PRO A 172 2.53 -8.14 -10.24
C PRO A 172 3.28 -7.68 -11.49
N HIS A 173 3.18 -8.45 -12.60
CA HIS A 173 3.77 -8.04 -13.89
C HIS A 173 3.30 -6.65 -14.31
N GLN A 174 2.02 -6.34 -14.07
CA GLN A 174 1.43 -5.05 -14.38
C GLN A 174 2.16 -3.90 -13.67
N LEU A 175 2.51 -4.05 -12.38
CA LEU A 175 3.24 -3.01 -11.63
C LEU A 175 4.65 -2.80 -12.18
N ILE A 176 5.36 -3.90 -12.43
CA ILE A 176 6.73 -3.88 -12.97
C ILE A 176 6.76 -3.17 -14.33
N VAL A 177 5.89 -3.58 -15.25
CA VAL A 177 5.83 -3.03 -16.61
C VAL A 177 5.44 -1.55 -16.59
N ARG A 178 4.42 -1.19 -15.81
CA ARG A 178 3.97 0.20 -15.65
C ARG A 178 5.08 1.09 -15.09
N SER A 179 5.85 0.61 -14.09
CA SER A 179 6.94 1.38 -13.48
C SER A 179 8.13 1.67 -14.42
N ILE A 180 8.26 0.89 -15.50
CA ILE A 180 9.28 1.09 -16.56
C ILE A 180 8.76 2.01 -17.66
N ILE A 181 7.50 1.83 -18.08
CA ILE A 181 6.92 2.64 -19.16
C ILE A 181 6.66 4.08 -18.68
N PHE A 182 6.11 4.25 -17.48
CA PHE A 182 5.75 5.53 -16.88
C PHE A 182 6.76 5.95 -15.81
N ASN A 183 8.03 5.62 -16.01
CA ASN A 183 9.06 5.78 -14.99
C ASN A 183 9.26 7.23 -14.55
N ASP A 184 9.28 8.18 -15.49
CA ASP A 184 9.49 9.59 -15.16
C ASP A 184 8.33 10.14 -14.31
N ASP A 185 7.08 9.83 -14.68
CA ASP A 185 5.89 10.25 -13.92
C ASP A 185 5.84 9.60 -12.53
N LEU A 186 6.26 8.32 -12.42
CA LEU A 186 6.42 7.63 -11.15
C LEU A 186 7.46 8.31 -10.26
N LEU A 187 8.65 8.56 -10.80
CA LEU A 187 9.75 9.21 -10.06
C LEU A 187 9.38 10.63 -9.63
N ASN A 188 8.69 11.40 -10.49
CA ASN A 188 8.22 12.74 -10.16
C ASN A 188 7.18 12.73 -9.03
N ALA A 189 6.25 11.77 -9.02
CA ALA A 189 5.27 11.62 -7.94
C ALA A 189 5.93 11.24 -6.61
N ILE A 190 6.90 10.32 -6.63
CA ILE A 190 7.68 9.95 -5.44
C ILE A 190 8.51 11.15 -4.95
N ASP A 191 9.13 11.92 -5.86
CA ASP A 191 9.93 13.09 -5.54
C ASP A 191 9.11 14.22 -4.91
N ALA A 192 7.89 14.45 -5.42
CA ALA A 192 6.96 15.42 -4.84
C ALA A 192 6.57 15.05 -3.40
N LEU A 193 6.29 13.77 -3.14
CA LEU A 193 5.99 13.27 -1.79
C LEU A 193 7.21 13.42 -0.88
N LEU A 194 8.40 12.98 -1.31
CA LEU A 194 9.63 13.10 -0.52
C LEU A 194 9.99 14.55 -0.23
N THR A 195 9.76 15.45 -1.18
CA THR A 195 9.99 16.89 -0.98
C THR A 195 9.07 17.44 0.11
N PHE A 196 7.81 17.01 0.18
CA PHE A 196 6.91 17.38 1.29
C PHE A 196 7.36 16.80 2.64
N VAL A 197 7.98 15.63 2.64
CA VAL A 197 8.53 14.98 3.84
C VAL A 197 9.82 15.66 4.32
N GLU A 198 10.70 16.05 3.40
CA GLU A 198 12.04 16.56 3.70
C GLU A 198 12.06 18.10 3.91
N ASN A 199 11.04 18.83 3.44
CA ASN A 199 10.99 20.28 3.50
C ASN A 199 9.94 20.78 4.51
N ASP A 200 10.39 21.11 5.72
CA ASP A 200 9.55 21.64 6.81
C ASP A 200 8.76 22.90 6.40
N VAL A 201 9.30 23.72 5.48
CA VAL A 201 8.62 24.94 5.00
C VAL A 201 7.30 24.62 4.30
N LEU A 202 7.20 23.48 3.59
CA LEU A 202 5.97 23.09 2.92
C LEU A 202 4.89 22.69 3.91
N PHE A 203 5.26 21.99 4.98
CA PHE A 203 4.34 21.68 6.07
C PHE A 203 3.92 22.96 6.81
N ASP A 204 4.86 23.85 7.13
CA ASP A 204 4.56 25.11 7.81
C ASP A 204 3.65 26.01 6.97
N THR A 205 3.82 26.01 5.65
CA THR A 205 2.94 26.75 4.73
C THR A 205 1.51 26.17 4.76
N LEU A 206 1.35 24.85 4.76
CA LEU A 206 0.04 24.20 4.89
C LEU A 206 -0.58 24.53 6.24
N ARG A 207 0.18 24.36 7.33
CA ARG A 207 -0.22 24.66 8.70
C ARG A 207 -0.73 26.09 8.83
N MET A 208 0.06 27.07 8.36
CA MET A 208 -0.29 28.48 8.44
C MET A 208 -1.58 28.79 7.65
N LYS A 209 -1.71 28.27 6.42
CA LYS A 209 -2.94 28.43 5.63
C LYS A 209 -4.16 27.84 6.35
N THR A 210 -4.02 26.69 7.00
CA THR A 210 -5.10 26.07 7.78
C THR A 210 -5.48 26.93 8.99
N ILE A 211 -4.51 27.47 9.72
CA ILE A 211 -4.76 28.36 10.86
C ILE A 211 -5.43 29.65 10.39
N GLN A 212 -4.95 30.29 9.33
CA GLN A 212 -5.57 31.49 8.74
C GLN A 212 -7.02 31.23 8.35
N ALA A 213 -7.30 30.13 7.65
CA ALA A 213 -8.67 29.76 7.28
C ALA A 213 -9.56 29.48 8.50
N TYR A 214 -9.00 28.88 9.56
CA TYR A 214 -9.71 28.69 10.82
C TYR A 214 -10.05 30.01 11.51
N VAL A 215 -9.06 30.89 11.69
CA VAL A 215 -9.23 32.22 12.30
C VAL A 215 -10.23 33.06 11.52
N GLN A 216 -10.15 33.05 10.18
CA GLN A 216 -11.08 33.77 9.32
C GLN A 216 -12.51 33.27 9.51
N ARG A 217 -12.73 31.95 9.52
CA ARG A 217 -14.06 31.36 9.74
C ARG A 217 -14.62 31.69 11.12
N LYS A 218 -13.81 31.56 12.18
CA LYS A 218 -14.24 31.90 13.55
C LYS A 218 -14.58 33.37 13.70
N THR A 219 -13.75 34.26 13.14
CA THR A 219 -14.02 35.71 13.13
C THR A 219 -15.33 36.03 12.39
N MET A 220 -15.64 35.34 11.30
CA MET A 220 -16.91 35.51 10.57
C MET A 220 -18.14 35.02 11.36
N GLN A 221 -17.99 33.94 12.14
CA GLN A 221 -19.10 33.31 12.87
C GLN A 221 -19.36 33.97 14.23
N GLU A 222 -18.31 34.34 14.94
CA GLU A 222 -18.37 34.77 16.35
C GLU A 222 -18.09 36.28 16.53
N GLY A 223 -17.77 36.99 15.43
CA GLY A 223 -17.55 38.44 15.38
C GLY A 223 -16.17 38.88 15.88
N THR A 224 -15.95 40.20 15.92
CA THR A 224 -14.67 40.85 16.29
C THR A 224 -14.25 40.69 17.76
N PHE A 225 -15.11 40.10 18.61
CA PHE A 225 -14.81 39.86 20.02
C PHE A 225 -13.96 38.61 20.28
N TYR A 226 -13.65 37.83 19.23
CA TYR A 226 -12.85 36.62 19.33
C TYR A 226 -11.34 36.90 19.19
N HIS A 227 -10.74 37.47 20.24
CA HIS A 227 -9.28 37.60 20.31
C HIS A 227 -8.64 36.27 20.69
N LEU A 228 -8.24 35.48 19.69
CA LEU A 228 -7.44 34.26 19.80
C LEU A 228 -5.98 34.55 20.22
N GLY A 229 -5.80 35.30 21.30
CA GLY A 229 -4.48 35.59 21.86
C GLY A 229 -3.92 34.44 22.70
N CYS A 230 -2.61 34.44 22.98
CA CYS A 230 -1.92 33.41 23.74
C CYS A 230 -2.51 33.19 25.14
N HIS A 231 -2.92 34.27 25.83
CA HIS A 231 -3.59 34.19 27.13
C HIS A 231 -4.99 33.56 27.05
N PHE A 232 -5.67 33.71 25.91
CA PHE A 232 -6.97 33.09 25.67
C PHE A 232 -6.80 31.60 25.34
N LEU A 233 -5.84 31.26 24.47
CA LEU A 233 -5.48 29.88 24.13
C LEU A 233 -4.99 29.08 25.35
N ALA A 234 -4.26 29.72 26.27
CA ALA A 234 -3.84 29.11 27.53
C ALA A 234 -5.00 28.61 28.38
N ASN A 235 -6.15 29.29 28.33
CA ASN A 235 -7.35 28.96 29.10
C ASN A 235 -8.40 28.17 28.30
N ARG A 236 -8.20 27.99 26.99
CA ARG A 236 -9.15 27.36 26.05
C ARG A 236 -8.55 26.14 25.35
N ALA A 237 -8.39 25.06 26.12
CA ALA A 237 -7.87 23.79 25.62
C ALA A 237 -8.75 23.15 24.52
N ASP A 238 -10.05 23.47 24.51
CA ASP A 238 -11.02 23.11 23.49
C ASP A 238 -10.68 23.73 22.13
N ILE A 239 -10.35 25.02 22.09
CA ILE A 239 -9.96 25.74 20.87
C ILE A 239 -8.62 25.23 20.33
N VAL A 240 -7.64 25.03 21.22
CA VAL A 240 -6.34 24.45 20.83
C VAL A 240 -6.54 23.07 20.21
N ALA A 241 -7.45 22.25 20.76
CA ALA A 241 -7.80 20.96 20.19
C ALA A 241 -8.50 21.09 18.82
N GLU A 242 -9.36 22.09 18.64
CA GLU A 242 -10.05 22.37 17.37
C GLU A 242 -9.04 22.77 16.27
N VAL A 243 -8.12 23.69 16.57
CA VAL A 243 -7.04 24.10 15.65
C VAL A 243 -6.15 22.91 15.27
N ASN A 244 -5.70 22.13 16.25
CA ASN A 244 -4.89 20.94 16.00
C ASN A 244 -5.63 19.90 15.17
N HIS A 245 -6.94 19.72 15.39
CA HIS A 245 -7.76 18.84 14.59
C HIS A 245 -7.81 19.28 13.12
N GLN A 246 -8.02 20.58 12.86
CA GLN A 246 -8.01 21.12 11.50
C GLN A 246 -6.64 20.96 10.82
N ILE A 247 -5.54 21.21 11.53
CA ILE A 247 -4.18 20.98 11.02
C ILE A 247 -3.98 19.50 10.67
N LEU A 248 -4.39 18.58 11.55
CA LEU A 248 -4.29 17.15 11.31
C LEU A 248 -5.11 16.70 10.10
N LEU A 249 -6.34 17.20 9.94
CA LEU A 249 -7.19 16.88 8.78
C LEU A 249 -6.58 17.39 7.48
N ALA A 250 -6.14 18.65 7.44
CA ALA A 250 -5.50 19.24 6.27
C ALA A 250 -4.20 18.49 5.90
N THR A 251 -3.39 18.13 6.91
CA THR A 251 -2.16 17.36 6.71
C THR A 251 -2.47 15.96 6.20
N ALA A 252 -3.46 15.27 6.79
CA ALA A 252 -3.91 13.95 6.35
C ALA A 252 -4.41 13.97 4.89
N GLN A 253 -5.18 14.98 4.50
CA GLN A 253 -5.65 15.15 3.12
C GLN A 253 -4.49 15.37 2.16
N GLN A 254 -3.54 16.24 2.50
CA GLN A 254 -2.35 16.47 1.68
C GLN A 254 -1.51 15.19 1.54
N CYS A 255 -1.35 14.42 2.63
CA CYS A 255 -0.65 13.14 2.61
C CYS A 255 -1.34 12.14 1.67
N LEU A 256 -2.67 12.05 1.72
CA LEU A 256 -3.47 11.19 0.84
C LEU A 256 -3.32 11.58 -0.63
N ILE A 257 -3.37 12.87 -0.94
CA ILE A 257 -3.19 13.37 -2.32
C ILE A 257 -1.83 12.95 -2.86
N LEU A 258 -0.76 13.19 -2.08
CA LEU A 258 0.61 12.83 -2.48
C LEU A 258 0.81 11.32 -2.60
N ALA A 259 0.32 10.54 -1.63
CA ALA A 259 0.41 9.08 -1.66
C ALA A 259 -0.33 8.49 -2.86
N ARG A 260 -1.51 9.02 -3.20
CA ARG A 260 -2.34 8.57 -4.34
C ARG A 260 -1.81 9.02 -5.69
N ALA A 261 -1.08 10.13 -5.75
CA ALA A 261 -0.45 10.56 -6.99
C ALA A 261 0.51 9.50 -7.56
N ILE A 262 1.13 8.67 -6.71
CA ILE A 262 2.09 7.64 -7.11
C ILE A 262 1.44 6.50 -7.94
N PRO A 263 0.41 5.76 -7.47
CA PRO A 263 -0.25 4.76 -8.30
C PRO A 263 -0.93 5.36 -9.54
N VAL A 264 -1.48 6.58 -9.41
CA VAL A 264 -2.17 7.27 -10.50
C VAL A 264 -1.22 7.66 -11.62
N SER A 265 0.01 8.07 -11.30
CA SER A 265 1.01 8.46 -12.31
C SER A 265 1.43 7.31 -13.23
N ILE A 266 1.19 6.07 -12.82
CA ILE A 266 1.42 4.88 -13.64
C ILE A 266 0.13 4.20 -14.12
N GLY A 267 -1.02 4.84 -13.90
CA GLY A 267 -2.33 4.46 -14.38
C GLY A 267 -2.99 3.29 -13.70
N LEU A 268 -2.65 3.09 -12.43
CA LEU A 268 -3.46 2.27 -11.54
C LEU A 268 -4.57 3.14 -10.96
N PRO A 269 -5.78 2.60 -10.77
CA PRO A 269 -6.79 3.30 -9.98
C PRO A 269 -6.20 3.60 -8.59
N ALA A 270 -6.52 4.78 -8.05
CA ALA A 270 -6.20 5.13 -6.66
C ALA A 270 -6.87 4.19 -5.62
N VAL A 271 -7.62 3.20 -6.11
CA VAL A 271 -8.39 2.21 -5.38
C VAL A 271 -7.85 0.83 -5.74
N ILE A 272 -6.90 0.33 -4.97
CA ILE A 272 -6.76 -1.11 -4.74
C ILE A 272 -7.56 -1.40 -3.46
N LEU A 273 -8.85 -1.13 -3.50
CA LEU A 273 -9.79 -1.64 -2.50
C LEU A 273 -10.65 -2.62 -3.28
N ASP A 274 -10.39 -3.90 -3.03
CA ASP A 274 -11.25 -4.97 -3.49
C ASP A 274 -12.71 -4.64 -3.14
N HIS A 275 -13.63 -5.13 -3.96
CA HIS A 275 -15.08 -4.97 -3.81
C HIS A 275 -15.64 -5.48 -2.45
N GLN A 276 -14.78 -6.03 -1.59
CA GLN A 276 -15.06 -6.43 -0.22
C GLN A 276 -15.23 -5.25 0.75
N PHE A 277 -14.84 -4.03 0.38
CA PHE A 277 -15.21 -2.81 1.12
C PHE A 277 -16.65 -2.32 0.84
N ARG A 278 -17.54 -3.21 0.37
CA ARG A 278 -18.93 -3.17 0.84
C ARG A 278 -18.95 -3.53 2.33
N MET A 279 -18.29 -2.73 3.19
CA MET A 279 -18.70 -2.68 4.58
C MET A 279 -20.17 -2.27 4.50
N GLN A 280 -21.04 -3.19 4.92
CA GLN A 280 -22.36 -2.81 5.37
C GLN A 280 -22.16 -1.55 6.19
N VAL A 281 -22.71 -0.44 5.71
CA VAL A 281 -22.94 0.72 6.54
C VAL A 281 -23.96 0.22 7.56
N SER A 282 -23.49 -0.47 8.60
CA SER A 282 -24.17 -0.48 9.87
C SER A 282 -24.36 0.99 10.15
N GLN A 283 -25.62 1.42 10.16
CA GLN A 283 -26.00 2.80 10.44
C GLN A 283 -25.14 3.31 11.60
N PRO A 284 -24.65 4.55 11.55
CA PRO A 284 -23.74 5.07 12.55
C PRO A 284 -24.48 5.14 13.88
N GLU A 285 -24.41 4.08 14.68
CA GLU A 285 -24.64 4.16 16.11
C GLU A 285 -23.49 4.97 16.70
N ASN A 286 -23.65 6.29 16.69
CA ASN A 286 -23.03 7.25 17.60
C ASN A 286 -21.59 6.92 18.05
N ILE A 287 -20.70 6.66 17.09
CA ILE A 287 -19.27 6.53 17.38
C ILE A 287 -18.73 7.94 17.61
N LYS A 288 -18.82 8.39 18.87
CA LYS A 288 -18.07 9.54 19.37
C LYS A 288 -16.60 9.30 19.06
N THR A 289 -16.06 10.13 18.20
CA THR A 289 -14.68 10.07 17.75
C THR A 289 -13.75 10.34 18.93
N ASN A 290 -12.95 9.34 19.32
CA ASN A 290 -11.92 9.39 20.37
C ASN A 290 -10.70 10.27 19.97
N ILE A 291 -10.92 11.46 19.40
CA ILE A 291 -9.91 12.30 18.72
C ILE A 291 -8.94 13.02 19.68
N GLY A 292 -9.01 12.78 21.00
CA GLY A 292 -8.17 13.47 21.99
C GLY A 292 -7.30 12.59 22.88
N ARG A 293 -7.26 11.26 22.67
CA ARG A 293 -6.55 10.34 23.60
C ARG A 293 -5.05 10.21 23.34
N ASP A 294 -4.59 10.34 22.10
CA ASP A 294 -3.19 10.03 21.75
C ASP A 294 -2.28 11.26 21.65
N TRP A 295 -2.81 12.45 21.95
CA TRP A 295 -1.99 13.64 22.16
C TRP A 295 -1.91 13.92 23.67
N GLU A 296 -1.16 13.07 24.37
CA GLU A 296 -0.63 13.41 25.68
C GLU A 296 0.70 14.15 25.46
N PRO A 297 0.76 15.48 25.57
CA PRO A 297 2.03 16.11 25.89
C PRO A 297 2.53 15.46 27.17
N GLU A 298 3.79 15.05 27.18
CA GLU A 298 4.42 14.27 28.25
C GLU A 298 3.93 14.68 29.65
N LYS A 299 3.18 13.78 30.29
CA LYS A 299 2.84 13.76 31.73
C LYS A 299 2.02 14.93 32.27
N GLU A 300 0.72 14.94 31.98
CA GLU A 300 -0.28 15.41 32.96
C GLU A 300 -1.31 14.31 33.23
N ARG A 301 -1.09 13.51 34.27
CA ARG A 301 -2.12 12.60 34.79
C ARG A 301 -3.20 13.46 35.46
N LYS A 302 -4.32 13.70 34.76
CA LYS A 302 -5.55 14.20 35.42
C LYS A 302 -6.12 13.09 36.29
N VAL A 303 -5.96 13.21 37.61
CA VAL A 303 -6.64 12.35 38.58
C VAL A 303 -8.11 12.77 38.64
N VAL A 304 -9.01 11.92 38.14
CA VAL A 304 -10.46 12.12 38.27
C VAL A 304 -10.93 11.28 39.44
N THR A 305 -11.47 11.93 40.47
CA THR A 305 -12.05 11.24 41.63
C THR A 305 -13.55 11.10 41.39
N ILE A 306 -14.06 9.88 41.39
CA ILE A 306 -15.50 9.58 41.26
C ILE A 306 -15.95 9.02 42.61
N GLN A 307 -16.98 9.62 43.20
CA GLN A 307 -17.69 9.04 44.34
C GLN A 307 -18.80 8.13 43.82
N MET A 308 -18.79 6.88 44.26
CA MET A 308 -19.84 5.89 43.98
C MET A 308 -20.18 5.15 45.26
N ASP A 309 -21.40 4.62 45.33
CA ASP A 309 -21.82 3.80 46.44
C ASP A 309 -21.10 2.44 46.41
N VAL A 310 -20.69 1.96 47.59
CA VAL A 310 -19.89 0.73 47.72
C VAL A 310 -20.69 -0.49 47.28
N GLU A 311 -22.01 -0.48 47.48
CA GLU A 311 -22.90 -1.56 47.08
C GLU A 311 -23.00 -1.68 45.56
N ASP A 312 -23.09 -0.57 44.83
CA ASP A 312 -23.13 -0.54 43.36
C ASP A 312 -21.82 -0.99 42.72
N PHE A 313 -20.68 -0.58 43.30
CA PHE A 313 -19.36 -1.02 42.84
C PHE A 313 -19.17 -2.53 43.02
N THR A 314 -19.61 -3.03 44.18
CA THR A 314 -19.52 -4.45 44.54
C THR A 314 -20.46 -5.30 43.68
N TYR A 315 -21.67 -4.79 43.38
CA TYR A 315 -22.62 -5.43 42.47
C TYR A 315 -22.09 -5.50 41.02
N ALA A 316 -21.42 -4.47 40.53
CA ALA A 316 -20.85 -4.42 39.18
C ALA A 316 -19.67 -5.39 38.99
N ILE A 317 -18.81 -5.54 40.02
CA ILE A 317 -17.69 -6.50 40.01
C ILE A 317 -18.20 -7.94 40.10
N ASN A 318 -19.19 -8.21 40.96
CA ASN A 318 -19.62 -9.58 41.25
C ASN A 318 -20.52 -10.20 40.17
N ASN A 319 -21.18 -9.40 39.32
CA ASN A 319 -22.10 -9.89 38.30
C ASN A 319 -21.51 -9.93 36.88
N ASP A 320 -20.19 -9.79 36.74
CA ASP A 320 -19.47 -9.79 35.45
C ASP A 320 -20.04 -8.79 34.40
N ALA A 321 -20.79 -7.79 34.87
CA ALA A 321 -21.35 -6.69 34.08
C ALA A 321 -20.28 -5.64 33.73
N SER A 322 -19.02 -6.10 33.62
CA SER A 322 -17.81 -5.29 33.44
C SER A 322 -17.90 -4.44 32.18
N GLY A 323 -18.40 -5.00 31.07
CA GLY A 323 -18.49 -4.27 29.80
C GLY A 323 -19.36 -3.00 29.89
N GLU A 324 -20.57 -3.12 30.44
CA GLU A 324 -21.55 -2.04 30.47
C GLU A 324 -21.22 -1.00 31.56
N PHE A 325 -20.73 -1.45 32.71
CA PHE A 325 -20.26 -0.57 33.78
C PHE A 325 -19.01 0.21 33.36
N PHE A 326 -17.99 -0.44 32.78
CA PHE A 326 -16.80 0.26 32.27
C PHE A 326 -17.13 1.16 31.08
N ARG A 327 -18.14 0.82 30.28
CA ARG A 327 -18.66 1.69 29.21
C ARG A 327 -19.30 2.95 29.80
N GLN A 328 -20.20 2.81 30.77
CA GLN A 328 -20.85 3.96 31.43
C GLN A 328 -19.85 4.81 32.22
N LEU A 329 -18.89 4.19 32.91
CA LEU A 329 -17.79 4.87 33.59
C LEU A 329 -16.90 5.63 32.59
N ASN A 330 -16.56 5.03 31.45
CA ASN A 330 -15.85 5.72 30.37
C ASN A 330 -16.65 6.91 29.85
N GLU A 331 -17.96 6.76 29.66
CA GLU A 331 -18.84 7.81 29.17
C GLU A 331 -19.00 8.95 30.18
N MET A 332 -19.09 8.65 31.47
CA MET A 332 -19.10 9.61 32.56
C MET A 332 -17.76 10.32 32.69
N LEU A 333 -16.64 9.58 32.68
CA LEU A 333 -15.29 10.18 32.64
C LEU A 333 -15.15 11.11 31.44
N PHE A 334 -15.61 10.70 30.26
CA PHE A 334 -15.63 11.56 29.07
C PHE A 334 -16.47 12.83 29.25
N ALA A 335 -17.67 12.70 29.83
CA ALA A 335 -18.58 13.82 30.06
C ALA A 335 -18.04 14.79 31.12
N SER A 336 -17.40 14.29 32.18
CA SER A 336 -16.81 15.08 33.27
C SER A 336 -15.48 15.73 32.88
N ILE A 337 -14.67 15.10 32.03
CA ILE A 337 -13.41 15.67 31.55
C ILE A 337 -13.65 16.77 30.51
N ARG A 338 -14.75 16.71 29.74
CA ARG A 338 -15.12 17.74 28.74
C ARG A 338 -16.65 17.88 28.53
N PRO A 339 -17.35 18.65 29.38
CA PRO A 339 -18.80 18.84 29.26
C PRO A 339 -19.23 19.54 27.95
N GLU A 340 -18.33 20.30 27.33
CA GLU A 340 -18.62 21.14 26.16
C GLU A 340 -18.45 20.40 24.81
N VAL A 341 -17.80 19.24 24.80
CA VAL A 341 -17.44 18.51 23.57
C VAL A 341 -18.62 17.76 22.94
N LYS A 342 -19.76 17.66 23.64
CA LYS A 342 -20.95 16.96 23.12
C LYS A 342 -21.76 17.76 22.10
N ASN A 343 -21.66 19.09 22.10
CA ASN A 343 -22.52 19.97 21.29
C ASN A 343 -21.77 20.82 20.24
N SER A 344 -20.43 20.83 20.23
CA SER A 344 -19.63 21.64 19.29
C SER A 344 -19.28 20.94 17.98
N TYR A 345 -19.55 19.64 17.82
CA TYR A 345 -19.31 18.92 16.56
C TYR A 345 -20.44 19.08 15.53
N GLY A 346 -21.23 20.15 15.65
CA GLY A 346 -22.33 20.43 14.72
C GLY A 346 -21.84 20.88 13.35
N LYS A 347 -21.72 19.96 12.37
CA LYS A 347 -21.57 20.32 10.94
C LYS A 347 -20.40 21.27 10.63
N TYR A 348 -19.22 21.03 11.21
CA TYR A 348 -18.05 21.89 11.01
C TYR A 348 -16.90 21.18 10.26
N SER A 349 -16.97 21.16 8.93
CA SER A 349 -15.78 21.09 8.06
C SER A 349 -16.13 21.25 6.57
N ASP A 350 -15.47 22.18 5.87
CA ASP A 350 -15.32 22.15 4.40
C ASP A 350 -14.28 21.09 3.95
N ILE A 351 -13.81 20.26 4.90
CA ILE A 351 -12.83 19.18 4.71
C ILE A 351 -13.40 17.92 5.37
N ASP A 352 -14.32 17.26 4.67
CA ASP A 352 -14.93 16.01 5.13
C ASP A 352 -14.08 14.82 4.64
N LEU A 353 -12.95 14.55 5.28
CA LEU A 353 -12.35 13.21 5.14
C LEU A 353 -13.30 12.18 5.76
N PRO A 354 -13.73 11.14 5.02
CA PRO A 354 -14.59 10.12 5.60
C PRO A 354 -13.96 9.50 6.85
N SER A 355 -14.77 9.25 7.88
CA SER A 355 -14.30 8.71 9.18
C SER A 355 -13.50 7.41 9.04
N TRP A 356 -13.88 6.53 8.11
CA TRP A 356 -13.17 5.29 7.80
C TRP A 356 -11.75 5.54 7.26
N LEU A 357 -11.57 6.60 6.47
CA LEU A 357 -10.28 6.95 5.86
C LEU A 357 -9.34 7.51 6.91
N TYR A 358 -9.87 8.33 7.81
CA TYR A 358 -9.13 8.82 8.97
C TYR A 358 -8.68 7.67 9.89
N GLN A 359 -9.56 6.69 10.18
CA GLN A 359 -9.20 5.50 10.95
C GLN A 359 -8.12 4.64 10.26
N ALA A 360 -8.18 4.51 8.94
CA ALA A 360 -7.17 3.79 8.18
C ALA A 360 -5.78 4.44 8.29
N ILE A 361 -5.73 5.78 8.29
CA ILE A 361 -4.47 6.52 8.46
C ILE A 361 -3.80 6.21 9.80
N TRP A 362 -4.57 6.21 10.88
CA TRP A 362 -4.04 5.93 12.22
C TRP A 362 -3.61 4.48 12.42
N LYS A 363 -4.37 3.52 11.89
CA LYS A 363 -3.96 2.10 11.90
C LYS A 363 -2.65 1.90 11.15
N TYR A 364 -2.49 2.53 9.99
CA TYR A 364 -1.25 2.47 9.22
C TYR A 364 -0.09 3.10 9.97
N LYS A 365 -0.29 4.24 10.65
CA LYS A 365 0.72 4.85 11.52
C LYS A 365 1.22 3.86 12.58
N GLY A 366 0.29 3.21 13.28
CA GLY A 366 0.64 2.19 14.28
C GLY A 366 1.40 0.99 13.68
N TRP A 367 1.07 0.56 12.46
CA TRP A 367 1.84 -0.48 11.75
C TRP A 367 3.28 -0.03 11.44
N VAL A 368 3.46 1.19 10.93
CA VAL A 368 4.79 1.73 10.61
C VAL A 368 5.67 1.80 11.85
N GLU A 369 5.12 2.21 12.99
CA GLU A 369 5.84 2.32 14.26
C GLU A 369 6.29 0.96 14.82
N GLN A 370 5.66 -0.13 14.40
CA GLN A 370 5.97 -1.49 14.86
C GLN A 370 6.78 -2.32 13.85
N SER A 371 7.01 -1.80 12.64
CA SER A 371 7.73 -2.52 11.59
C SER A 371 9.23 -2.22 11.63
N SER A 372 10.06 -3.27 11.54
CA SER A 372 11.54 -3.13 11.59
C SER A 372 12.19 -3.16 10.21
N HIS A 373 11.47 -3.66 9.20
CA HIS A 373 12.01 -3.88 7.85
C HIS A 373 11.48 -2.91 6.80
N ILE A 374 11.37 -1.61 7.10
CA ILE A 374 10.96 -0.60 6.11
C ILE A 374 12.20 0.05 5.47
N LEU A 375 12.34 0.05 4.14
CA LEU A 375 13.54 0.52 3.43
C LEU A 375 14.10 1.89 3.90
N LEU A 376 13.23 2.86 4.18
CA LEU A 376 13.64 4.21 4.59
C LEU A 376 13.62 4.46 6.10
N LEU A 377 13.06 3.54 6.90
CA LEU A 377 12.82 3.72 8.35
C LEU A 377 13.40 2.61 9.22
N GLY A 378 13.72 1.47 8.62
CA GLY A 378 14.14 0.25 9.28
C GLY A 378 15.61 0.28 9.66
N ASN A 379 16.13 -0.91 9.96
CA ASN A 379 17.49 -1.08 10.43
C ASN A 379 18.53 -0.54 9.43
N LYS A 380 19.68 -0.09 9.95
CA LYS A 380 20.80 0.42 9.13
C LYS A 380 21.25 -0.55 8.04
N GLU A 381 21.03 -1.85 8.22
CA GLU A 381 21.38 -2.88 7.25
C GLU A 381 20.49 -2.86 6.00
N ASP A 382 19.21 -2.56 6.17
CA ASP A 382 18.21 -2.47 5.10
C ASP A 382 18.15 -1.07 4.48
N TYR A 383 18.72 -0.06 5.13
CA TYR A 383 18.59 1.32 4.69
C TYR A 383 19.32 1.62 3.37
N LEU A 384 18.60 2.25 2.44
CA LEU A 384 19.18 2.92 1.27
C LEU A 384 18.47 4.26 1.04
N ALA A 385 19.23 5.36 1.05
CA ALA A 385 18.67 6.71 0.97
C ALA A 385 17.84 6.92 -0.31
N ALA A 386 16.64 7.48 -0.17
CA ALA A 386 15.70 7.68 -1.26
C ALA A 386 16.30 8.45 -2.45
N ARG A 387 17.04 9.54 -2.18
CA ARG A 387 17.72 10.35 -3.20
C ARG A 387 18.78 9.56 -3.99
N ILE A 388 19.42 8.56 -3.38
CA ILE A 388 20.34 7.65 -4.07
C ILE A 388 19.56 6.76 -5.04
N ILE A 389 18.43 6.20 -4.59
CA ILE A 389 17.57 5.33 -5.39
C ILE A 389 17.01 6.09 -6.59
N LEU A 390 16.38 7.24 -6.38
CA LEU A 390 15.79 8.05 -7.45
C LEU A 390 16.81 8.37 -8.54
N ARG A 391 17.99 8.87 -8.16
CA ARG A 391 19.08 9.19 -9.10
C ARG A 391 19.57 7.96 -9.87
N GLY A 392 19.84 6.86 -9.15
CA GLY A 392 20.36 5.64 -9.76
C GLY A 392 19.36 4.98 -10.71
N VAL A 393 18.10 4.91 -10.31
CA VAL A 393 17.01 4.35 -11.14
C VAL A 393 16.75 5.22 -12.36
N LYS A 394 16.75 6.55 -12.23
CA LYS A 394 16.55 7.46 -13.38
C LYS A 394 17.60 7.24 -14.47
N PHE A 395 18.87 7.15 -14.09
CA PHE A 395 19.94 6.83 -15.04
C PHE A 395 19.82 5.40 -15.58
N SER A 396 19.52 4.41 -14.72
CA SER A 396 19.34 3.02 -15.15
C SER A 396 18.23 2.88 -16.19
N ASN A 397 17.09 3.55 -15.97
CA ASN A 397 15.98 3.53 -16.91
C ASN A 397 16.37 4.20 -18.23
N TRP A 398 17.01 5.37 -18.20
CA TRP A 398 17.53 6.01 -19.42
C TRP A 398 18.47 5.09 -20.20
N ASP A 399 19.44 4.44 -19.51
CA ASP A 399 20.39 3.51 -20.13
C ASP A 399 19.67 2.29 -20.74
N TRP A 400 18.62 1.80 -20.08
CA TRP A 400 17.81 0.67 -20.54
C TRP A 400 17.09 0.96 -21.85
N TYR A 401 16.64 2.20 -22.08
CA TYR A 401 16.03 2.64 -23.35
C TYR A 401 17.04 3.01 -24.43
N HIS A 402 18.26 3.43 -24.04
CA HIS A 402 19.31 3.90 -24.96
C HIS A 402 20.44 2.89 -25.14
N ARG A 403 20.18 1.60 -24.87
CA ARG A 403 21.19 0.53 -24.99
C ARG A 403 21.83 0.55 -26.36
N THR A 404 23.12 0.84 -26.40
CA THR A 404 23.93 0.80 -27.61
C THR A 404 24.46 -0.62 -27.83
N PRO A 405 24.47 -1.16 -29.06
CA PRO A 405 25.12 -2.42 -29.35
C PRO A 405 26.60 -2.39 -28.94
N GLY A 406 27.04 -3.40 -28.17
CA GLY A 406 28.43 -3.52 -27.71
C GLY A 406 28.68 -3.04 -26.28
N LYS A 407 29.91 -3.27 -25.78
CA LYS A 407 30.32 -2.88 -24.42
C LYS A 407 30.75 -1.41 -24.39
N VAL A 408 29.79 -0.50 -24.26
CA VAL A 408 30.06 0.92 -23.99
C VAL A 408 30.27 1.11 -22.48
N SER A 409 31.31 1.84 -22.08
CA SER A 409 31.58 2.14 -20.68
C SER A 409 30.51 3.05 -20.07
N ILE A 410 30.32 2.96 -18.74
CA ILE A 410 29.32 3.76 -18.03
C ILE A 410 29.64 5.26 -18.15
N GLU A 411 30.92 5.64 -18.16
CA GLU A 411 31.37 7.03 -18.29
C GLU A 411 30.91 7.65 -19.61
N LYS A 412 31.03 6.90 -20.72
CA LYS A 412 30.55 7.39 -22.02
C LYS A 412 29.03 7.55 -22.07
N LYS A 413 28.30 6.67 -21.39
CA LYS A 413 26.84 6.75 -21.26
C LYS A 413 26.42 7.94 -20.41
N LEU A 414 27.12 8.21 -19.31
CA LEU A 414 26.88 9.37 -18.45
C LEU A 414 27.13 10.70 -19.19
N ALA A 415 28.17 10.79 -20.01
CA ALA A 415 28.43 11.97 -20.82
C ALA A 415 27.29 12.27 -21.83
N GLN A 416 26.55 11.25 -22.26
CA GLN A 416 25.37 11.41 -23.12
C GLN A 416 24.10 11.74 -22.31
N TYR A 417 24.04 11.30 -21.06
CA TYR A 417 22.94 11.55 -20.14
C TYR A 417 22.98 12.99 -19.63
N LYS A 418 22.19 13.86 -20.26
CA LYS A 418 22.11 15.27 -19.86
C LYS A 418 21.20 15.46 -18.65
N THR A 419 21.77 15.80 -17.50
CA THR A 419 21.01 16.23 -16.31
C THR A 419 21.35 17.65 -15.89
N LYS A 420 20.33 18.42 -15.50
CA LYS A 420 20.53 19.70 -14.82
C LYS A 420 20.85 19.42 -13.35
N GLY A 421 21.98 19.92 -12.85
CA GLY A 421 22.24 20.07 -11.41
C GLY A 421 22.97 18.93 -10.69
N GLU A 422 23.23 17.79 -11.32
CA GLU A 422 23.98 16.67 -10.71
C GLU A 422 25.23 16.32 -11.51
N SER A 423 26.32 15.98 -10.80
CA SER A 423 27.59 15.59 -11.45
C SER A 423 27.56 14.13 -11.90
N GLU A 424 28.27 13.82 -13.00
CA GLU A 424 28.38 12.45 -13.53
C GLU A 424 28.90 11.45 -12.47
N SER A 425 29.84 11.87 -11.63
CA SER A 425 30.39 11.02 -10.56
C SER A 425 29.34 10.67 -9.51
N THR A 426 28.49 11.64 -9.15
CA THR A 426 27.39 11.44 -8.21
C THR A 426 26.34 10.47 -8.77
N ILE A 427 26.02 10.59 -10.06
CA ILE A 427 25.07 9.69 -10.74
C ILE A 427 25.65 8.27 -10.82
N LYS A 428 26.92 8.15 -11.19
CA LYS A 428 27.63 6.85 -11.22
C LYS A 428 27.58 6.14 -9.88
N GLN A 429 27.96 6.83 -8.80
CA GLN A 429 27.95 6.26 -7.44
C GLN A 429 26.55 5.83 -7.02
N SER A 430 25.52 6.62 -7.33
CA SER A 430 24.13 6.24 -7.05
C SER A 430 23.70 5.01 -7.82
N TYR A 431 24.00 4.94 -9.13
CA TYR A 431 23.69 3.81 -9.98
C TYR A 431 24.37 2.51 -9.49
N GLU A 432 25.65 2.57 -9.15
CA GLU A 432 26.40 1.42 -8.63
C GLU A 432 25.85 0.94 -7.28
N LYS A 433 25.48 1.86 -6.38
CA LYS A 433 24.83 1.53 -5.10
C LYS A 433 23.48 0.84 -5.30
N VAL A 434 22.62 1.39 -6.16
CA VAL A 434 21.33 0.80 -6.50
C VAL A 434 21.50 -0.60 -7.06
N ARG A 435 22.41 -0.77 -8.01
CA ARG A 435 22.71 -2.07 -8.63
C ARG A 435 23.24 -3.08 -7.62
N GLY A 436 24.15 -2.67 -6.74
CA GLY A 436 24.67 -3.52 -5.66
C GLY A 436 23.59 -3.93 -4.67
N TYR A 437 22.70 -3.01 -4.30
CA TYR A 437 21.58 -3.28 -3.40
C TYR A 437 20.57 -4.24 -4.02
N ALA A 438 20.14 -3.98 -5.26
CA ALA A 438 19.20 -4.82 -6.00
C ALA A 438 19.75 -6.24 -6.23
N LYS A 439 21.07 -6.40 -6.35
CA LYS A 439 21.69 -7.72 -6.47
C LYS A 439 21.70 -8.49 -5.15
N ASN A 440 22.03 -7.83 -4.05
CA ASN A 440 22.48 -8.52 -2.84
C ASN A 440 21.52 -8.43 -1.65
N LYS A 441 20.63 -7.43 -1.60
CA LYS A 441 19.84 -7.12 -0.39
C LYS A 441 18.33 -7.14 -0.60
N ILE A 442 17.84 -6.77 -1.77
CA ILE A 442 16.40 -6.59 -2.02
C ILE A 442 15.57 -7.83 -1.71
N THR A 443 16.06 -9.03 -2.05
CA THR A 443 15.36 -10.29 -1.79
C THR A 443 15.16 -10.53 -0.29
N GLY A 444 16.21 -10.31 0.52
CA GLY A 444 16.13 -10.44 1.97
C GLY A 444 15.16 -9.45 2.60
N LEU A 445 15.22 -8.18 2.17
CA LEU A 445 14.30 -7.14 2.62
C LEU A 445 12.83 -7.52 2.35
N VAL A 446 12.51 -7.95 1.12
CA VAL A 446 11.15 -8.34 0.74
C VAL A 446 10.65 -9.53 1.56
N ILE A 447 11.50 -10.54 1.79
CA ILE A 447 11.15 -11.72 2.61
C ILE A 447 10.84 -11.31 4.05
N ASN A 448 11.74 -10.54 4.68
CA ASN A 448 11.58 -10.12 6.08
C ASN A 448 10.32 -9.26 6.26
N GLN A 449 10.02 -8.36 5.32
CA GLN A 449 8.78 -7.58 5.34
C GLN A 449 7.53 -8.46 5.23
N LEU A 450 7.55 -9.48 4.37
CA LEU A 450 6.42 -10.39 4.22
C LEU A 450 6.17 -11.19 5.51
N GLU A 451 7.24 -11.58 6.21
CA GLU A 451 7.18 -12.21 7.54
C GLU A 451 6.54 -11.29 8.59
N GLU A 452 7.02 -10.05 8.70
CA GLU A 452 6.45 -9.04 9.60
C GLU A 452 4.96 -8.81 9.32
N ARG A 453 4.60 -8.66 8.04
CA ARG A 453 3.22 -8.39 7.61
C ARG A 453 2.28 -9.55 7.91
N GLN A 454 2.76 -10.79 7.81
CA GLN A 454 1.96 -11.96 8.18
C GLN A 454 1.54 -11.90 9.66
N ASN A 455 2.44 -11.45 10.54
CA ASN A 455 2.21 -11.36 11.97
C ASN A 455 1.34 -10.14 12.36
N MET A 456 1.37 -9.07 11.56
CA MET A 456 0.67 -7.81 11.83
C MET A 456 -0.53 -7.55 10.90
N ARG A 457 -1.09 -8.59 10.26
CA ARG A 457 -2.15 -8.42 9.24
C ARG A 457 -3.34 -7.58 9.70
N ASN A 458 -3.78 -7.75 10.94
CA ASN A 458 -4.93 -7.02 11.50
C ASN A 458 -4.69 -5.50 11.64
N MET A 459 -3.42 -5.07 11.57
CA MET A 459 -3.00 -3.67 11.69
C MET A 459 -2.74 -3.01 10.33
N MET A 460 -2.59 -3.80 9.26
CA MET A 460 -2.49 -3.28 7.90
C MET A 460 -3.85 -2.74 7.46
N ALA A 461 -4.07 -1.43 7.62
CA ALA A 461 -5.22 -0.77 7.03
C ALA A 461 -4.97 -0.49 5.55
N GLU A 462 -5.74 -1.15 4.68
CA GLU A 462 -5.67 -1.03 3.21
C GLU A 462 -6.01 0.38 2.69
N GLY A 463 -6.47 1.30 3.55
CA GLY A 463 -6.90 2.65 3.17
C GLY A 463 -5.78 3.66 2.83
N LEU A 464 -4.52 3.39 3.18
CA LEU A 464 -3.37 4.25 2.81
C LEU A 464 -2.47 3.60 1.75
N GLN A 465 -2.00 2.37 1.99
CA GLN A 465 -1.31 1.56 0.98
C GLN A 465 -1.26 0.09 1.43
N ALA A 466 -1.86 -0.80 0.64
CA ALA A 466 -1.63 -2.23 0.77
C ALA A 466 -0.21 -2.59 0.26
N PRO A 467 0.43 -3.65 0.79
CA PRO A 467 1.66 -4.19 0.22
C PRO A 467 1.55 -4.35 -1.30
N LEU A 468 2.50 -3.82 -2.07
CA LEU A 468 2.44 -3.91 -3.53
C LEU A 468 2.53 -5.37 -4.03
N ASN A 469 3.06 -6.27 -3.18
CA ASN A 469 3.15 -7.71 -3.39
C ASN A 469 2.09 -8.51 -2.60
N HIS A 470 0.94 -7.91 -2.26
CA HIS A 470 -0.10 -8.53 -1.41
C HIS A 470 -0.50 -9.95 -1.81
N ARG A 471 -0.50 -10.26 -3.12
CA ARG A 471 -0.80 -11.60 -3.66
C ARG A 471 0.06 -12.70 -3.04
N VAL A 472 1.30 -12.41 -2.63
CA VAL A 472 2.15 -13.40 -1.95
C VAL A 472 1.62 -13.71 -0.56
N ILE A 473 1.23 -12.69 0.22
CA ILE A 473 0.66 -12.87 1.56
C ILE A 473 -0.60 -13.72 1.45
N GLU A 474 -1.50 -13.39 0.53
CA GLU A 474 -2.73 -14.18 0.32
C GLU A 474 -2.44 -15.63 -0.04
N LYS A 475 -1.52 -15.89 -0.97
CA LYS A 475 -1.14 -17.25 -1.36
C LYS A 475 -0.51 -18.00 -0.21
N CYS A 476 0.37 -17.37 0.56
CA CYS A 476 1.00 -17.99 1.71
C CYS A 476 -0.02 -18.32 2.80
N LEU A 477 -1.01 -17.45 3.01
CA LEU A 477 -2.10 -17.71 3.96
C LEU A 477 -3.03 -18.82 3.47
N ARG A 478 -3.39 -18.84 2.18
CA ARG A 478 -4.15 -19.96 1.58
C ARG A 478 -3.39 -21.26 1.70
N PHE A 479 -2.11 -21.25 1.34
CA PHE A 479 -1.21 -22.39 1.47
C PHE A 479 -1.13 -22.87 2.92
N ARG A 480 -0.91 -21.96 3.88
CA ARG A 480 -0.94 -22.26 5.31
C ARG A 480 -2.28 -22.86 5.74
N ASN A 481 -3.41 -22.32 5.28
CA ASN A 481 -4.73 -22.83 5.64
C ASN A 481 -4.95 -24.24 5.10
N VAL A 482 -4.48 -24.54 3.88
CA VAL A 482 -4.51 -25.90 3.33
C VAL A 482 -3.61 -26.81 4.16
N LEU A 483 -2.36 -26.41 4.43
CA LEU A 483 -1.43 -27.21 5.22
C LEU A 483 -1.87 -27.43 6.68
N ALA A 484 -2.54 -26.45 7.31
CA ALA A 484 -3.06 -26.54 8.66
C ALA A 484 -4.18 -27.59 8.82
N ARG A 485 -4.74 -28.11 7.71
CA ARG A 485 -5.61 -29.28 7.72
C ARG A 485 -4.84 -30.59 7.95
N TYR A 486 -3.52 -30.58 7.70
CA TYR A 486 -2.66 -31.77 7.68
C TYR A 486 -1.56 -31.76 8.74
N PHE A 487 -1.30 -30.59 9.32
CA PHE A 487 -0.29 -30.39 10.35
C PHE A 487 -0.93 -29.76 11.61
N PRO A 488 -0.44 -30.09 12.82
CA PRO A 488 -0.82 -29.40 14.04
C PRO A 488 -0.65 -27.89 13.86
N ARG A 489 -1.61 -27.11 14.39
CA ARG A 489 -1.63 -25.65 14.24
C ARG A 489 -0.32 -24.98 14.67
N ASP A 490 0.43 -25.61 15.56
CA ASP A 490 1.64 -25.06 16.18
C ASP A 490 2.89 -25.13 15.28
N ILE A 491 2.93 -26.01 14.27
CA ILE A 491 4.09 -26.14 13.36
C ILE A 491 4.35 -24.84 12.61
N PHE A 492 3.30 -24.15 12.17
CA PHE A 492 3.43 -22.87 11.46
C PHE A 492 3.88 -21.73 12.36
N HIS A 493 3.48 -21.77 13.64
CA HIS A 493 3.96 -20.80 14.63
C HIS A 493 5.44 -21.01 14.97
N GLN A 494 5.95 -22.24 14.86
CA GLN A 494 7.33 -22.59 15.18
C GLN A 494 8.32 -22.30 14.04
N HIS A 495 7.91 -22.40 12.77
CA HIS A 495 8.86 -22.39 11.63
C HIS A 495 8.80 -21.17 10.71
N GLY A 496 7.80 -20.29 10.80
CA GLY A 496 7.75 -19.01 10.06
C GLY A 496 7.49 -19.11 8.55
N LEU A 497 7.46 -17.97 7.84
CA LEU A 497 7.10 -17.90 6.42
C LEU A 497 8.19 -18.47 5.52
N ARG A 498 9.46 -18.17 5.80
CA ARG A 498 10.59 -18.66 5.01
C ARG A 498 10.63 -20.18 4.90
N TRP A 499 10.41 -20.89 6.01
CA TRP A 499 10.29 -22.35 5.99
C TRP A 499 9.11 -22.81 5.13
N CYS A 500 7.98 -22.09 5.18
CA CYS A 500 6.81 -22.37 4.33
C CYS A 500 7.15 -22.22 2.84
N LEU A 501 7.85 -21.14 2.46
CA LEU A 501 8.26 -20.85 1.09
C LEU A 501 9.28 -21.86 0.56
N GLU A 502 10.25 -22.25 1.39
CA GLU A 502 11.26 -23.26 1.04
C GLU A 502 10.64 -24.66 0.88
N GLY A 503 9.77 -25.08 1.81
CA GLY A 503 9.06 -26.34 1.70
C GLY A 503 8.07 -26.38 0.54
N ALA A 504 7.40 -25.25 0.25
CA ALA A 504 6.58 -25.06 -0.94
C ALA A 504 7.40 -25.24 -2.23
N GLY A 505 8.56 -24.60 -2.34
CA GLY A 505 9.47 -24.75 -3.48
C GLY A 505 9.88 -26.20 -3.72
N LYS A 506 10.36 -26.88 -2.66
CA LYS A 506 10.72 -28.32 -2.71
C LYS A 506 9.55 -29.21 -3.12
N LEU A 507 8.36 -28.93 -2.61
CA LEU A 507 7.15 -29.68 -2.97
C LEU A 507 6.78 -29.45 -4.44
N GLY A 508 6.84 -28.21 -4.92
CA GLY A 508 6.60 -27.87 -6.32
C GLY A 508 7.55 -28.59 -7.27
N GLU A 509 8.85 -28.61 -6.96
CA GLU A 509 9.86 -29.35 -7.74
C GLU A 509 9.53 -30.85 -7.79
N ARG A 510 9.23 -31.46 -6.65
CA ARG A 510 8.87 -32.89 -6.58
C ARG A 510 7.61 -33.22 -7.36
N LEU A 511 6.57 -32.39 -7.25
CA LEU A 511 5.30 -32.58 -7.95
C LEU A 511 5.40 -32.39 -9.47
N ASN A 512 6.36 -31.61 -9.95
CA ASN A 512 6.62 -31.45 -11.38
C ASN A 512 7.55 -32.55 -11.94
N SER A 513 8.33 -33.20 -11.08
CA SER A 513 9.29 -34.25 -11.46
C SER A 513 8.74 -35.68 -11.47
N SER A 514 7.53 -35.90 -10.94
CA SER A 514 6.99 -37.24 -10.72
C SER A 514 5.61 -37.44 -11.36
N ASP A 515 5.38 -38.63 -11.94
CA ASP A 515 4.04 -39.22 -12.16
C ASP A 515 3.39 -39.59 -10.81
N ALA A 516 3.55 -38.73 -9.79
CA ALA A 516 3.12 -39.04 -8.44
C ALA A 516 1.59 -39.10 -8.40
N SER A 517 1.11 -40.34 -8.34
CA SER A 517 -0.23 -40.68 -7.88
C SER A 517 -0.51 -40.00 -6.52
N ASP A 518 -1.77 -39.62 -6.30
CA ASP A 518 -2.23 -38.85 -5.13
C ASP A 518 -1.82 -39.47 -3.77
N VAL A 519 -1.44 -40.76 -3.76
CA VAL A 519 -1.00 -41.53 -2.58
C VAL A 519 0.40 -41.12 -2.05
N LEU A 520 1.28 -40.53 -2.87
CA LEU A 520 2.65 -40.15 -2.47
C LEU A 520 2.79 -38.72 -1.91
N LEU A 521 1.74 -37.92 -1.98
CA LEU A 521 1.82 -36.48 -1.67
C LEU A 521 2.05 -36.19 -0.18
N ARG A 522 1.48 -37.01 0.72
CA ARG A 522 1.71 -36.92 2.18
C ARG A 522 3.18 -37.14 2.52
N HIS A 523 3.80 -38.20 2.00
CA HIS A 523 5.23 -38.45 2.19
C HIS A 523 6.11 -37.32 1.65
N HIS A 524 5.78 -36.78 0.48
CA HIS A 524 6.49 -35.64 -0.07
C HIS A 524 6.31 -34.37 0.75
N LEU A 525 5.12 -34.12 1.31
CA LEU A 525 4.89 -33.03 2.26
C LEU A 525 5.79 -33.18 3.50
N TYR A 526 5.80 -34.36 4.14
CA TYR A 526 6.63 -34.59 5.34
C TYR A 526 8.14 -34.40 5.08
N ASP A 527 8.62 -34.88 3.94
CA ASP A 527 10.03 -34.76 3.55
C ASP A 527 10.42 -33.33 3.17
N CYS A 528 9.55 -32.60 2.46
CA CYS A 528 9.84 -31.23 2.03
C CYS A 528 9.88 -30.25 3.19
N PHE A 529 9.10 -30.52 4.24
CA PHE A 529 8.98 -29.70 5.43
C PHE A 529 9.89 -30.15 6.59
N ALA A 530 10.66 -31.24 6.43
CA ALA A 530 11.70 -31.68 7.38
C ALA A 530 11.22 -31.76 8.85
N LEU A 531 10.02 -32.31 9.06
CA LEU A 531 9.44 -32.46 10.40
C LEU A 531 10.15 -33.58 11.17
N ASP A 532 10.32 -33.39 12.48
CA ASP A 532 10.99 -34.37 13.33
C ASP A 532 10.20 -35.70 13.43
N ASP A 533 10.90 -36.77 13.79
CA ASP A 533 10.32 -38.12 13.83
C ASP A 533 9.19 -38.25 14.90
N HIS A 534 9.21 -37.39 15.92
CA HIS A 534 8.15 -37.35 16.94
C HIS A 534 6.84 -36.80 16.36
N THR A 535 6.91 -35.73 15.56
CA THR A 535 5.79 -35.14 14.83
C THR A 535 5.27 -36.07 13.74
N ARG A 536 6.16 -36.83 13.07
CA ARG A 536 5.75 -37.90 12.13
C ARG A 536 4.92 -39.00 12.82
N SER A 537 5.29 -39.39 14.04
CA SER A 537 4.60 -40.46 14.78
C SER A 537 3.19 -40.06 15.25
N THR A 538 3.01 -38.82 15.72
CA THR A 538 1.71 -38.31 16.20
C THR A 538 0.71 -38.06 15.09
N LEU A 539 1.16 -37.78 13.87
CA LEU A 539 0.30 -37.52 12.70
C LEU A 539 -0.04 -38.76 11.88
N SER A 540 0.71 -39.86 12.06
CA SER A 540 0.41 -41.16 11.42
C SER A 540 -0.91 -41.80 11.89
N ALA A 541 -1.53 -41.26 12.95
CA ALA A 541 -2.78 -41.76 13.54
C ALA A 541 -4.07 -41.13 12.98
N GLY A 542 -3.98 -40.18 12.03
CA GLY A 542 -5.13 -39.51 11.39
C GLY A 542 -5.44 -40.02 9.98
N ASP A 543 -6.40 -40.96 9.89
CA ASP A 543 -6.84 -41.68 8.68
C ASP A 543 -7.77 -40.89 7.73
N GLU A 544 -7.61 -39.58 7.56
CA GLU A 544 -8.36 -38.85 6.52
C GLU A 544 -7.53 -38.70 5.22
N PRO A 545 -7.97 -39.30 4.09
CA PRO A 545 -7.26 -39.18 2.81
C PRO A 545 -7.24 -37.72 2.33
N LEU A 546 -6.15 -37.31 1.67
CA LEU A 546 -6.09 -36.03 0.94
C LEU A 546 -7.19 -36.02 -0.11
N GLU A 547 -8.13 -35.08 -0.01
CA GLU A 547 -9.08 -34.87 -1.09
C GLU A 547 -8.35 -34.37 -2.35
N ILE A 548 -8.74 -34.89 -3.52
CA ILE A 548 -8.18 -34.51 -4.83
C ILE A 548 -8.25 -32.98 -5.06
N VAL A 549 -9.22 -32.31 -4.42
CA VAL A 549 -9.40 -30.85 -4.45
C VAL A 549 -8.21 -30.13 -3.82
N ASP A 550 -7.71 -30.60 -2.68
CA ASP A 550 -6.60 -30.00 -1.95
C ASP A 550 -5.27 -30.21 -2.69
N ILE A 551 -5.10 -31.32 -3.40
CA ILE A 551 -3.93 -31.58 -4.26
C ILE A 551 -3.90 -30.64 -5.47
N ARG A 552 -5.06 -30.39 -6.10
CA ARG A 552 -5.17 -29.43 -7.21
C ARG A 552 -4.94 -28.01 -6.74
N GLU A 553 -5.44 -27.64 -5.56
CA GLU A 553 -5.20 -26.33 -4.95
C GLU A 553 -3.72 -26.14 -4.60
N LEU A 554 -3.07 -27.13 -3.97
CA LEU A 554 -1.63 -27.12 -3.69
C LEU A 554 -0.81 -27.01 -4.98
N ARG A 555 -1.09 -27.83 -6.00
CA ARG A 555 -0.42 -27.73 -7.31
C ARG A 555 -0.64 -26.35 -7.96
N SER A 556 -1.81 -25.74 -7.81
CA SER A 556 -2.09 -24.39 -8.31
C SER A 556 -1.31 -23.31 -7.55
N LEU A 557 -1.16 -23.44 -6.23
CA LEU A 557 -0.40 -22.51 -5.40
C LEU A 557 1.12 -22.64 -5.61
N LEU A 558 1.59 -23.84 -5.94
CA LEU A 558 3.01 -24.20 -6.07
C LEU A 558 3.57 -24.13 -7.50
N LYS A 559 2.73 -23.97 -8.52
CA LYS A 559 3.16 -23.72 -9.91
C LYS A 559 3.86 -22.38 -10.11
N GLN A 560 3.88 -21.53 -9.09
CA GLN A 560 4.54 -20.24 -9.10
C GLN A 560 5.69 -20.27 -8.08
N PRO A 561 6.94 -19.98 -8.47
CA PRO A 561 8.00 -19.77 -7.48
C PRO A 561 7.56 -18.61 -6.58
N LEU A 562 7.33 -18.90 -5.30
CA LEU A 562 6.76 -17.93 -4.38
C LEU A 562 7.74 -16.80 -4.07
N LEU A 563 9.05 -17.11 -4.05
CA LEU A 563 10.24 -16.23 -4.03
C LEU A 563 11.45 -17.13 -4.35
N SER A 564 12.20 -16.90 -5.43
CA SER A 564 13.43 -17.64 -5.76
C SER A 564 14.64 -16.73 -5.85
#